data_AF-A0A966YSR1-F1
#
_entry.id   AF-A0A966YSR1-F1
#
_cell.length_a   1.000
_cell.length_b   1.000
_cell.length_c   1.000
_cell.angle_alpha   90.00
_cell.angle_beta   90.00
_cell.angle_gamma   90.00
#
_symmetry.space_group_name_H-M   'P 1'
#
loop_
_entity.id
_entity.type
_entity.pdbx_description
1 polymer ?
#
loop_
_entity_poly.entity_id
_entity_poly.type
_entity_poly.pdbx_seq_one_letter_code
_entity_poly.pdbx_strand_id
1 'polypeptide(L)'
;AATSDGTVVSTANWTSGSLAVTLEGLTDGTEYTVSVTAQNGSSYAGNALGTGFGSTAVYDQTVTYSSSGSFTPLDKPERLMDTRPTGSKVGEVDGSGSAYTLQVTGEKGVPSSGVAAVALNVTVVDGETNDFGGFVTVYPCGTRPDASNLNFTSGQTIPNSVIAPVSSSGQVCFYVYGKAHLLADVSGYFSG
;
A
#
# COMPACT_ATOMS: atom_id res chain seq x y z
N ALA A 1 -16.98 24.29 -8.36
CA ALA A 1 -17.23 23.30 -9.42
C ALA A 1 -15.92 23.06 -10.17
N ALA A 2 -15.67 21.84 -10.64
CA ALA A 2 -14.46 21.55 -11.41
C ALA A 2 -14.49 22.23 -12.78
N THR A 3 -13.40 22.88 -13.17
CA THR A 3 -13.22 23.48 -14.51
C THR A 3 -12.53 22.50 -15.46
N SER A 4 -12.58 22.79 -16.77
CA SER A 4 -12.11 21.91 -17.86
C SER A 4 -10.59 21.67 -17.91
N ASP A 5 -9.85 22.29 -17.00
CA ASP A 5 -8.41 22.16 -16.77
C ASP A 5 -8.07 21.22 -15.58
N GLY A 6 -9.08 20.70 -14.88
CA GLY A 6 -8.91 19.89 -13.66
C GLY A 6 -8.89 20.70 -12.36
N THR A 7 -9.03 22.03 -12.41
CA THR A 7 -8.99 22.87 -11.21
C THR A 7 -10.28 22.73 -10.41
N VAL A 8 -10.18 22.30 -9.14
CA VAL A 8 -11.32 22.21 -8.21
C VAL A 8 -11.49 23.54 -7.48
N VAL A 9 -12.34 24.42 -8.00
CA VAL A 9 -12.67 25.68 -7.33
C VAL A 9 -13.81 25.46 -6.32
N SER A 10 -13.52 25.69 -5.04
CA SER A 10 -14.50 25.83 -3.96
C SER A 10 -14.55 27.28 -3.48
N THR A 11 -15.74 27.81 -3.24
CA THR A 11 -15.94 29.20 -2.84
C THR A 11 -16.85 29.23 -1.61
N ALA A 12 -16.34 29.74 -0.49
CA ALA A 12 -17.06 29.81 0.77
C ALA A 12 -17.00 31.23 1.35
N ASN A 13 -18.14 31.73 1.80
CA ASN A 13 -18.21 32.98 2.56
C ASN A 13 -17.92 32.68 4.03
N TRP A 14 -17.01 33.42 4.64
CA TRP A 14 -16.54 33.18 6.00
C TRP A 14 -16.35 34.50 6.76
N THR A 15 -16.74 34.52 8.04
CA THR A 15 -16.77 35.75 8.86
C THR A 15 -15.94 35.67 10.15
N SER A 16 -15.75 34.47 10.74
CA SER A 16 -14.89 34.24 11.91
C SER A 16 -14.68 32.74 12.19
N GLY A 17 -13.63 32.37 12.93
CA GLY A 17 -13.29 30.99 13.30
C GLY A 17 -12.19 30.36 12.43
N SER A 18 -12.43 29.13 11.95
CA SER A 18 -11.56 28.45 10.96
C SER A 18 -12.42 27.96 9.81
N LEU A 19 -11.91 28.04 8.57
CA LEU A 19 -12.54 27.48 7.39
C LEU A 19 -11.79 26.22 6.97
N ALA A 20 -12.50 25.11 6.75
CA ALA A 20 -11.95 23.87 6.22
C ALA A 20 -12.60 23.56 4.86
N VAL A 21 -11.79 23.10 3.91
CA VAL A 21 -12.23 22.65 2.57
C VAL A 21 -11.57 21.31 2.30
N THR A 22 -12.38 20.29 2.00
CA THR A 22 -11.89 18.99 1.54
C THR A 22 -11.71 19.03 0.02
N LEU A 23 -10.55 18.58 -0.47
CA LEU A 23 -10.32 18.30 -1.88
C LEU A 23 -10.49 16.79 -2.10
N GLU A 24 -11.42 16.42 -2.98
CA GLU A 24 -11.71 15.03 -3.34
C GLU A 24 -11.15 14.73 -4.74
N GLY A 25 -10.86 13.45 -5.03
CA GLY A 25 -10.36 13.02 -6.35
C GLY A 25 -8.87 13.22 -6.62
N LEU A 26 -8.05 13.46 -5.57
CA LEU A 26 -6.59 13.48 -5.69
C LEU A 26 -6.04 12.07 -6.01
N THR A 27 -4.98 12.01 -6.81
CA THR A 27 -4.30 10.78 -7.24
C THR A 27 -2.95 10.66 -6.56
N ASP A 28 -2.61 9.44 -6.12
CA ASP A 28 -1.35 9.18 -5.43
C ASP A 28 -0.13 9.49 -6.31
N GLY A 29 0.94 9.98 -5.69
CA GLY A 29 2.18 10.38 -6.38
C GLY A 29 2.05 11.56 -7.36
N THR A 30 0.85 12.13 -7.52
CA THR A 30 0.64 13.34 -8.33
C THR A 30 0.91 14.58 -7.48
N GLU A 31 1.70 15.50 -8.00
CA GLU A 31 1.94 16.79 -7.36
C GLU A 31 0.78 17.75 -7.62
N TYR A 32 0.23 18.33 -6.56
CA TYR A 32 -0.84 19.32 -6.65
C TYR A 32 -0.40 20.66 -6.07
N THR A 33 -0.64 21.75 -6.80
CA THR A 33 -0.57 23.11 -6.27
C THR A 33 -1.92 23.48 -5.67
N VAL A 34 -1.96 23.73 -4.36
CA VAL A 34 -3.15 24.26 -3.69
C VAL A 34 -2.96 25.77 -3.49
N SER A 35 -3.68 26.58 -4.26
CA SER A 35 -3.69 28.04 -4.15
C SER A 35 -4.91 28.50 -3.36
N VAL A 36 -4.71 28.91 -2.10
CA VAL A 36 -5.77 29.54 -1.30
C VAL A 36 -5.80 31.03 -1.61
N THR A 37 -6.95 31.55 -2.03
CA THR A 37 -7.17 32.98 -2.32
C THR A 37 -8.27 33.54 -1.42
N ALA A 38 -7.94 34.56 -0.62
CA ALA A 38 -8.91 35.34 0.15
C ALA A 38 -9.16 36.71 -0.50
N GLN A 39 -10.43 37.16 -0.53
CA GLN A 39 -10.82 38.48 -1.03
C GLN A 39 -11.89 39.10 -0.11
N ASN A 40 -11.76 40.39 0.20
CA ASN A 40 -12.75 41.13 0.99
C ASN A 40 -13.86 41.71 0.10
N GLY A 41 -15.11 41.32 0.38
CA GLY A 41 -16.28 41.65 -0.43
C GLY A 41 -16.93 43.00 -0.15
N SER A 42 -16.22 44.13 -0.30
CA SER A 42 -16.86 45.42 -0.61
C SER A 42 -15.85 46.55 -0.92
N SER A 43 -16.04 47.24 -2.04
CA SER A 43 -15.51 48.59 -2.26
C SER A 43 -16.44 49.63 -1.61
N TYR A 44 -15.97 50.34 -0.58
CA TYR A 44 -16.71 51.43 0.06
C TYR A 44 -16.04 52.78 -0.19
N ALA A 45 -16.81 53.78 -0.62
CA ALA A 45 -16.33 55.14 -0.85
C ALA A 45 -16.43 55.98 0.43
N GLY A 46 -15.32 56.14 1.14
CA GLY A 46 -15.22 57.04 2.31
C GLY A 46 -14.49 56.42 3.51
N ASN A 47 -13.29 56.95 3.78
CA ASN A 47 -12.43 56.77 4.97
C ASN A 47 -13.25 56.70 6.30
N ALA A 48 -12.92 55.97 7.38
CA ALA A 48 -11.65 55.46 7.94
C ALA A 48 -11.97 54.34 8.98
N LEU A 49 -11.08 53.45 9.45
CA LEU A 49 -9.69 53.09 9.12
C LEU A 49 -9.39 51.67 9.67
N GLY A 50 -8.55 50.89 9.00
CA GLY A 50 -8.09 49.54 9.41
C GLY A 50 -7.34 48.89 8.24
N THR A 51 -6.10 48.48 8.42
CA THR A 51 -5.11 48.42 7.31
C THR A 51 -5.29 47.24 6.33
N GLY A 52 -5.70 47.53 5.09
CA GLY A 52 -5.52 46.61 3.96
C GLY A 52 -6.44 46.85 2.75
N PHE A 53 -5.96 47.55 1.72
CA PHE A 53 -6.59 47.53 0.39
C PHE A 53 -6.41 46.16 -0.25
N GLY A 54 -7.46 45.59 -0.86
CA GLY A 54 -7.39 44.62 -1.97
C GLY A 54 -6.38 43.47 -1.80
N SER A 55 -6.13 43.02 -0.57
CA SER A 55 -5.03 42.13 -0.25
C SER A 55 -5.36 40.70 -0.67
N THR A 56 -4.98 40.36 -1.90
CA THR A 56 -4.95 38.97 -2.35
C THR A 56 -3.77 38.30 -1.65
N ALA A 57 -4.04 37.64 -0.52
CA ALA A 57 -3.10 36.68 0.04
C ALA A 57 -3.26 35.39 -0.77
N VAL A 58 -2.30 35.10 -1.65
CA VAL A 58 -2.13 33.77 -2.24
C VAL A 58 -1.19 33.00 -1.32
N TYR A 59 -1.64 31.88 -0.79
CA TYR A 59 -0.76 30.89 -0.19
C TYR A 59 -0.74 29.67 -1.11
N ASP A 60 0.34 29.55 -1.88
CA ASP A 60 0.62 28.38 -2.69
C ASP A 60 1.37 27.36 -1.85
N GLN A 61 0.75 26.20 -1.65
CA GLN A 61 1.40 25.04 -1.09
C GLN A 61 1.42 23.92 -2.12
N THR A 62 2.63 23.49 -2.49
CA THR A 62 2.83 22.21 -3.17
C THR A 62 2.56 21.10 -2.17
N VAL A 63 1.52 20.31 -2.43
CA VAL A 63 1.16 19.15 -1.62
C VAL A 63 1.31 17.91 -2.50
N THR A 64 2.30 17.08 -2.19
CA THR A 64 2.33 15.71 -2.71
C THR A 64 1.33 14.89 -1.91
N TYR A 65 0.25 14.44 -2.56
CA TYR A 65 -0.62 13.44 -1.94
C TYR A 65 0.07 12.09 -2.02
N SER A 66 0.76 11.71 -0.95
CA SER A 66 1.27 10.35 -0.76
C SER A 66 0.26 9.56 0.05
N SER A 67 -0.40 8.56 -0.56
CA SER A 67 -1.32 7.66 0.14
C SER A 67 -0.59 6.53 0.90
N SER A 68 0.72 6.71 1.13
CA SER A 68 1.64 5.69 1.62
C SER A 68 1.15 5.02 2.91
N GLY A 69 0.84 3.73 2.79
CA GLY A 69 0.34 2.90 3.89
C GLY A 69 -1.17 2.89 4.09
N SER A 70 -1.98 3.44 3.18
CA SER A 70 -3.44 3.22 3.22
C SER A 70 -3.76 1.77 2.85
N PHE A 71 -4.40 1.05 3.77
CA PHE A 71 -4.84 -0.34 3.53
C PHE A 71 -6.16 -0.36 2.77
N THR A 72 -6.15 -0.95 1.58
CA THR A 72 -7.35 -1.25 0.79
C THR A 72 -7.67 -2.74 0.91
N PRO A 73 -8.78 -3.13 1.59
CA PRO A 73 -9.23 -4.52 1.61
C PRO A 73 -9.79 -4.92 0.25
N LEU A 74 -9.69 -6.21 -0.09
CA LEU A 74 -10.47 -6.81 -1.18
C LEU A 74 -11.88 -7.16 -0.69
N ASP A 75 -12.84 -7.31 -1.61
CA ASP A 75 -14.23 -7.72 -1.30
C ASP A 75 -14.31 -9.03 -0.49
N LYS A 76 -13.30 -9.89 -0.65
CA LYS A 76 -13.08 -11.16 0.07
C LYS A 76 -11.62 -11.59 -0.11
N PRO A 77 -11.07 -12.49 0.73
CA PRO A 77 -9.78 -13.10 0.47
C PRO A 77 -9.76 -13.91 -0.84
N GLU A 78 -8.67 -13.81 -1.59
CA GLU A 78 -8.47 -14.51 -2.87
C GLU A 78 -7.15 -15.30 -2.90
N ARG A 79 -7.16 -16.46 -3.58
CA ARG A 79 -6.01 -17.38 -3.65
C ARG A 79 -5.06 -16.95 -4.77
N LEU A 80 -3.86 -16.47 -4.40
CA LEU A 80 -2.78 -16.13 -5.34
C LEU A 80 -1.89 -17.33 -5.68
N MET A 81 -1.58 -18.16 -4.68
CA MET A 81 -0.64 -19.28 -4.82
C MET A 81 -1.15 -20.54 -4.14
N ASP A 82 -1.06 -21.68 -4.83
CA ASP A 82 -1.24 -23.02 -4.26
C ASP A 82 -0.24 -23.97 -4.94
N THR A 83 0.82 -24.38 -4.25
CA THR A 83 1.83 -25.27 -4.84
C THR A 83 1.51 -26.76 -4.72
N ARG A 84 0.35 -27.15 -4.16
CA ARG A 84 -0.01 -28.58 -4.04
C ARG A 84 -0.22 -29.27 -5.40
N PRO A 85 -0.91 -28.66 -6.40
CA PRO A 85 -1.14 -29.32 -7.68
C PRO A 85 0.12 -29.54 -8.54
N THR A 86 1.23 -28.88 -8.23
CA THR A 86 2.51 -29.07 -8.94
C THR A 86 3.26 -30.33 -8.50
N GLY A 87 2.83 -30.96 -7.39
CA GLY A 87 3.56 -32.05 -6.74
C GLY A 87 4.94 -31.65 -6.18
N SER A 88 5.33 -30.39 -6.29
CA SER A 88 6.66 -29.89 -5.96
C SER A 88 6.60 -28.95 -4.76
N LYS A 89 7.23 -29.36 -3.65
CA LYS A 89 7.39 -28.52 -2.46
C LYS A 89 8.44 -27.44 -2.71
N VAL A 90 8.29 -26.31 -2.03
CA VAL A 90 9.25 -25.18 -2.02
C VAL A 90 10.27 -25.42 -0.91
N GLY A 91 11.54 -25.10 -1.18
CA GLY A 91 12.64 -25.18 -0.21
C GLY A 91 13.47 -26.45 -0.29
N GLU A 92 14.49 -26.53 0.57
CA GLU A 92 15.31 -27.71 0.82
C GLU A 92 15.60 -27.85 2.32
N VAL A 93 15.73 -29.08 2.81
CA VAL A 93 15.92 -29.39 4.25
C VAL A 93 17.27 -28.91 4.80
N ASP A 94 18.25 -28.69 3.92
CA ASP A 94 19.56 -28.11 4.25
C ASP A 94 19.59 -26.58 4.11
N GLY A 95 18.52 -25.95 3.63
CA GLY A 95 18.44 -24.51 3.37
C GLY A 95 19.04 -24.05 2.03
N SER A 96 19.46 -24.96 1.15
CA SER A 96 19.95 -24.64 -0.19
C SER A 96 18.84 -24.26 -1.19
N GLY A 97 17.57 -24.42 -0.79
CA GLY A 97 16.40 -24.24 -1.63
C GLY A 97 16.25 -22.81 -2.16
N SER A 98 15.96 -22.70 -3.46
CA SER A 98 15.60 -21.42 -4.08
C SER A 98 14.24 -20.93 -3.56
N ALA A 99 14.11 -19.61 -3.43
CA ALA A 99 12.83 -19.00 -3.09
C ALA A 99 11.81 -19.18 -4.23
N TYR A 100 10.55 -19.39 -3.88
CA TYR A 100 9.44 -19.33 -4.84
C TYR A 100 9.07 -17.86 -5.09
N THR A 101 9.02 -17.46 -6.36
CA THR A 101 8.63 -16.10 -6.76
C THR A 101 7.17 -16.06 -7.17
N LEU A 102 6.40 -15.15 -6.57
CA LEU A 102 4.99 -14.94 -6.85
C LEU A 102 4.77 -13.53 -7.40
N GLN A 103 4.15 -13.40 -8.57
CA GLN A 103 3.56 -12.12 -9.01
C GLN A 103 2.34 -11.83 -8.14
N VAL A 104 2.26 -10.62 -7.56
CA VAL A 104 1.12 -10.21 -6.73
C VAL A 104 0.39 -8.99 -7.29
N THR A 105 1.07 -8.07 -7.97
CA THR A 105 0.39 -6.92 -8.61
C THR A 105 -0.28 -7.34 -9.92
N GLY A 106 -1.48 -6.80 -10.17
CA GLY A 106 -2.32 -7.15 -11.31
C GLY A 106 -3.14 -8.43 -11.11
N GLU A 107 -2.97 -9.11 -9.98
CA GLU A 107 -3.61 -10.40 -9.69
C GLU A 107 -4.76 -10.26 -8.70
N LYS A 108 -5.88 -10.95 -8.97
CA LYS A 108 -7.00 -11.16 -8.03
C LYS A 108 -7.53 -9.92 -7.28
N GLY A 109 -7.50 -8.75 -7.94
CA GLY A 109 -7.99 -7.48 -7.37
C GLY A 109 -6.91 -6.59 -6.76
N VAL A 110 -5.66 -7.06 -6.67
CA VAL A 110 -4.50 -6.19 -6.37
C VAL A 110 -4.16 -5.37 -7.62
N PRO A 111 -4.03 -4.03 -7.53
CA PRO A 111 -3.65 -3.18 -8.66
C PRO A 111 -2.31 -3.60 -9.30
N SER A 112 -2.12 -3.27 -10.58
CA SER A 112 -0.88 -3.53 -11.31
C SER A 112 0.31 -2.65 -10.88
N SER A 113 0.05 -1.53 -10.21
CA SER A 113 1.01 -0.47 -9.86
C SER A 113 0.51 0.31 -8.63
N GLY A 114 1.40 1.04 -7.95
CA GLY A 114 1.05 1.81 -6.74
C GLY A 114 0.76 0.92 -5.53
N VAL A 115 1.46 -0.22 -5.42
CA VAL A 115 1.30 -1.19 -4.34
C VAL A 115 2.65 -1.35 -3.64
N ALA A 116 2.75 -0.86 -2.41
CA ALA A 116 3.95 -0.94 -1.58
C ALA A 116 4.04 -2.27 -0.80
N ALA A 117 2.89 -2.81 -0.36
CA ALA A 117 2.82 -4.07 0.37
C ALA A 117 1.49 -4.80 0.13
N VAL A 118 1.45 -6.11 0.40
CA VAL A 118 0.23 -6.94 0.40
C VAL A 118 0.00 -7.59 1.76
N ALA A 119 -1.26 -7.69 2.18
CA ALA A 119 -1.67 -8.47 3.35
C ALA A 119 -2.03 -9.90 2.91
N LEU A 120 -1.24 -10.86 3.38
CA LEU A 120 -1.33 -12.27 3.00
C LEU A 120 -1.61 -13.16 4.21
N ASN A 121 -2.46 -14.17 4.04
CA ASN A 121 -2.44 -15.36 4.88
C ASN A 121 -1.59 -16.43 4.16
N VAL A 122 -0.42 -16.73 4.74
CA VAL A 122 0.55 -17.69 4.18
C VAL A 122 0.41 -18.99 4.96
N THR A 123 0.22 -20.12 4.27
CA THR A 123 0.03 -21.43 4.91
C THR A 123 1.05 -22.42 4.40
N VAL A 124 1.78 -23.04 5.32
CA VAL A 124 2.55 -24.26 5.08
C VAL A 124 1.60 -25.44 5.09
N VAL A 125 1.73 -26.33 4.12
CA VAL A 125 1.05 -27.62 4.06
C VAL A 125 2.09 -28.72 3.86
N ASP A 126 1.97 -29.78 4.65
CA ASP A 126 2.82 -30.97 4.57
C ASP A 126 4.32 -30.64 4.63
N GLY A 127 4.70 -29.92 5.69
CA GLY A 127 6.08 -29.52 5.94
C GLY A 127 7.02 -30.72 6.14
N GLU A 128 8.28 -30.57 5.77
CA GLU A 128 9.38 -31.51 6.01
C GLU A 128 10.57 -30.73 6.56
N THR A 129 11.10 -31.14 7.71
CA THR A 129 12.17 -30.44 8.41
C THR A 129 13.23 -31.42 8.91
N ASN A 130 14.41 -30.90 9.24
CA ASN A 130 15.36 -31.59 10.11
C ASN A 130 14.98 -31.35 11.59
N ASP A 131 15.85 -31.78 12.51
CA ASP A 131 15.64 -31.70 13.97
C ASP A 131 15.55 -30.25 14.52
N PHE A 132 15.94 -29.24 13.74
CA PHE A 132 15.86 -27.82 14.11
C PHE A 132 14.55 -27.14 13.69
N GLY A 133 13.64 -27.88 13.03
CA GLY A 133 12.41 -27.33 12.46
C GLY A 133 12.63 -26.62 11.13
N GLY A 134 11.58 -25.94 10.66
CA GLY A 134 11.55 -25.24 9.37
C GLY A 134 10.90 -23.88 9.48
N PHE A 135 11.16 -23.02 8.50
CA PHE A 135 10.55 -21.69 8.47
C PHE A 135 10.39 -21.11 7.06
N VAL A 136 9.45 -20.18 6.92
CA VAL A 136 9.20 -19.40 5.72
C VAL A 136 9.61 -17.94 5.95
N THR A 137 10.38 -17.38 5.02
CA THR A 137 10.67 -15.94 4.92
C THR A 137 9.95 -15.37 3.71
N VAL A 138 9.16 -14.32 3.92
CA VAL A 138 8.34 -13.64 2.90
C VAL A 138 8.86 -12.22 2.73
N TYR A 139 9.30 -11.86 1.53
CA TYR A 139 10.10 -10.65 1.29
C TYR A 139 9.97 -10.14 -0.16
N PRO A 140 10.32 -8.87 -0.49
CA PRO A 140 10.16 -8.27 -1.83
C PRO A 140 11.19 -8.77 -2.87
N CYS A 141 11.57 -10.05 -2.81
CA CYS A 141 12.65 -10.66 -3.59
C CYS A 141 14.02 -9.95 -3.39
N GLY A 142 15.03 -10.33 -4.19
CA GLY A 142 16.39 -9.82 -4.02
C GLY A 142 17.07 -10.37 -2.76
N THR A 143 17.65 -9.48 -1.95
CA THR A 143 18.35 -9.85 -0.70
C THR A 143 17.36 -10.35 0.35
N ARG A 144 17.40 -11.66 0.66
CA ARG A 144 16.60 -12.27 1.72
C ARG A 144 17.03 -11.74 3.10
N PRO A 145 16.11 -11.24 3.95
CA PRO A 145 16.44 -10.89 5.33
C PRO A 145 16.67 -12.13 6.20
N ASP A 146 17.45 -11.98 7.27
CA ASP A 146 17.59 -13.01 8.30
C ASP A 146 16.44 -12.92 9.32
N ALA A 147 15.25 -13.31 8.87
CA ALA A 147 14.02 -13.30 9.66
C ALA A 147 13.03 -14.35 9.12
N SER A 148 12.17 -14.89 10.00
CA SER A 148 11.06 -15.76 9.61
C SER A 148 9.71 -15.12 9.86
N ASN A 149 8.72 -15.48 9.04
CA ASN A 149 7.32 -15.10 9.20
C ASN A 149 6.47 -16.25 9.73
N LEU A 150 6.83 -17.50 9.42
CA LEU A 150 6.07 -18.70 9.80
C LEU A 150 7.06 -19.82 10.09
N ASN A 151 7.02 -20.40 11.30
CA ASN A 151 7.86 -21.52 11.70
C ASN A 151 7.00 -22.79 11.81
N PHE A 152 7.52 -23.94 11.40
CA PHE A 152 6.80 -25.20 11.32
C PHE A 152 7.68 -26.42 11.64
N THR A 153 7.05 -27.56 11.86
CA THR A 153 7.70 -28.88 11.97
C THR A 153 7.13 -29.87 10.94
N SER A 154 7.79 -31.00 10.75
CA SER A 154 7.36 -32.05 9.81
C SER A 154 5.90 -32.49 10.00
N GLY A 155 5.18 -32.65 8.88
CA GLY A 155 3.77 -33.05 8.81
C GLY A 155 2.75 -31.95 9.14
N GLN A 156 3.17 -30.74 9.50
CA GLN A 156 2.23 -29.67 9.85
C GLN A 156 1.50 -29.09 8.63
N THR A 157 0.25 -28.69 8.88
CA THR A 157 -0.46 -27.68 8.10
C THR A 157 -0.78 -26.51 9.02
N ILE A 158 -0.17 -25.35 8.80
CA ILE A 158 -0.25 -24.20 9.70
C ILE A 158 -0.19 -22.87 8.94
N PRO A 159 -1.10 -21.91 9.22
CA PRO A 159 -1.07 -20.57 8.64
C PRO A 159 -0.38 -19.53 9.53
N ASN A 160 0.08 -18.43 8.93
CA ASN A 160 0.29 -17.16 9.60
C ASN A 160 -0.09 -15.96 8.70
N SER A 161 -0.53 -14.86 9.32
CA SER A 161 -0.79 -13.60 8.64
C SER A 161 0.50 -12.77 8.48
N VAL A 162 0.71 -12.20 7.31
CA VAL A 162 1.95 -11.53 6.90
C VAL A 162 1.63 -10.27 6.11
N ILE A 163 2.21 -9.14 6.47
CA ILE A 163 2.30 -7.97 5.59
C ILE A 163 3.64 -8.06 4.88
N ALA A 164 3.62 -8.26 3.57
CA ALA A 164 4.82 -8.44 2.74
C ALA A 164 5.03 -7.23 1.84
N PRO A 165 6.18 -6.53 1.92
CA PRO A 165 6.55 -5.53 0.93
C PRO A 165 6.62 -6.17 -0.46
N VAL A 166 6.24 -5.41 -1.48
CA VAL A 166 6.25 -5.85 -2.88
C VAL A 166 7.50 -5.32 -3.58
N SER A 167 8.09 -6.12 -4.48
CA SER A 167 9.23 -5.69 -5.29
C SER A 167 8.84 -4.58 -6.28
N SER A 168 9.82 -3.88 -6.84
CA SER A 168 9.61 -2.95 -7.97
C SER A 168 9.06 -3.63 -9.23
N SER A 169 9.11 -4.97 -9.31
CA SER A 169 8.53 -5.79 -10.38
C SER A 169 7.17 -6.40 -10.00
N GLY A 170 6.56 -5.98 -8.88
CA GLY A 170 5.24 -6.44 -8.46
C GLY A 170 5.20 -7.82 -7.80
N GLN A 171 6.33 -8.29 -7.25
CA GLN A 171 6.51 -9.66 -6.80
C GLN A 171 6.82 -9.78 -5.30
N VAL A 172 6.49 -10.95 -4.74
CA VAL A 172 6.86 -11.39 -3.39
C VAL A 172 7.56 -12.74 -3.52
N CYS A 173 8.65 -12.92 -2.78
CA CYS A 173 9.43 -14.15 -2.73
C CYS A 173 9.23 -14.87 -1.40
N PHE A 174 9.14 -16.20 -1.48
CA PHE A 174 8.95 -17.11 -0.36
C PHE A 174 10.15 -18.06 -0.29
N TYR A 175 11.09 -17.80 0.62
CA TYR A 175 12.13 -18.76 0.94
C TYR A 175 11.63 -19.72 2.01
N VAL A 176 12.02 -20.99 1.93
CA VAL A 176 11.70 -22.02 2.92
C VAL A 176 12.99 -22.74 3.35
N TYR A 177 13.28 -22.72 4.65
CA TYR A 177 14.21 -23.66 5.29
C TYR A 177 13.40 -24.89 5.71
N GLY A 178 13.76 -26.07 5.21
CA GLY A 178 12.82 -27.21 5.14
C GLY A 178 12.17 -27.30 3.74
N LYS A 179 11.21 -28.21 3.58
CA LYS A 179 10.33 -28.27 2.39
C LYS A 179 8.87 -28.11 2.80
N ALA A 180 8.07 -27.44 2.00
CA ALA A 180 6.63 -27.35 2.22
C ALA A 180 5.87 -27.10 0.91
N HIS A 181 4.60 -27.52 0.83
CA HIS A 181 3.68 -26.84 -0.06
C HIS A 181 3.31 -25.49 0.56
N LEU A 182 3.21 -24.46 -0.27
CA LEU A 182 2.84 -23.12 0.15
C LEU A 182 1.52 -22.71 -0.49
N LEU A 183 0.66 -22.14 0.34
CA LEU A 183 -0.56 -21.47 -0.06
C LEU A 183 -0.44 -20.01 0.35
N ALA A 184 -0.85 -19.07 -0.52
CA ALA A 184 -0.97 -17.67 -0.17
C ALA A 184 -2.33 -17.13 -0.61
N ASP A 185 -3.08 -16.63 0.36
CA ASP A 185 -4.35 -15.91 0.18
C ASP A 185 -4.11 -14.41 0.43
N VAL A 186 -4.53 -13.54 -0.47
CA VAL A 186 -4.47 -12.08 -0.28
C VAL A 186 -5.79 -11.55 0.25
N SER A 187 -5.76 -10.66 1.25
CA SER A 187 -6.95 -10.01 1.82
C SER A 187 -7.03 -8.51 1.53
N GLY A 188 -5.94 -7.91 1.06
CA GLY A 188 -5.84 -6.49 0.73
C GLY A 188 -4.41 -6.07 0.43
N TYR A 189 -4.23 -4.80 0.11
CA TYR A 189 -2.94 -4.21 -0.23
C TYR A 189 -2.76 -2.83 0.41
N PHE A 190 -1.53 -2.36 0.47
CA PHE A 190 -1.15 -1.03 0.92
C PHE A 190 -0.62 -0.24 -0.28
N SER A 191 -1.14 0.96 -0.48
CA SER A 191 -0.66 1.88 -1.51
C SER A 191 0.65 2.58 -1.12
N GLY A 192 1.37 3.07 -2.12
CA GLY A 192 2.60 3.86 -2.00
C GLY A 192 3.43 3.86 -3.29
#